data_AF-A0A960CW93-F1
#
_entry.id   AF-A0A960CW93-F1
#
_cell.length_a   1.000
_cell.length_b   1.000
_cell.length_c   1.000
_cell.angle_alpha   90.00
_cell.angle_beta   90.00
_cell.angle_gamma   90.00
#
_symmetry.space_group_name_H-M   'P 1'
#
loop_
_entity.id
_entity.type
_entity.pdbx_description
1 polymer ?
#
loop_
_entity_poly.entity_id
_entity_poly.type
_entity_poly.pdbx_seq_one_letter_code
_entity_poly.pdbx_strand_id
1 'polypeptide(L)'
;MSIVIGFAPWIVYWVLVGNVPFETAVLVALAVAVAGLAIGRSRRIPGATFEIGAVATFLALTILTFTVSRDFMERWLQPLSNVGIFLVALVGLLVGRPFVREFAAADQPDEVVDSAIFQRITLVLTWIWVAAFAGMTVSSAIPPIVQGDATILDTKTPLSFLFYWVIPFSFMGLAALATRLLPGRMVPGDDTVRETSFVAYSEAAIDELYYLATEHANREVGPGKEAYDVRVGGMGIPLTGDDTRKSWPSTYKVRNRGR
;
A
#
# COMPACT_ATOMS: atom_id res chain seq x y z
N MET A 1 -0.69 4.27 11.60
CA MET A 1 0.58 3.57 11.98
C MET A 1 1.55 3.62 10.80
N SER A 2 2.78 4.07 11.04
CA SER A 2 3.81 4.08 9.97
C SER A 2 4.03 2.67 9.42
N ILE A 3 4.09 2.54 8.09
CA ILE A 3 4.35 1.29 7.33
C ILE A 3 5.53 0.49 7.92
N VAL A 4 6.48 1.20 8.53
CA VAL A 4 7.68 0.69 9.18
C VAL A 4 7.38 -0.35 10.27
N ILE A 5 6.25 -0.23 10.99
CA ILE A 5 5.93 -1.15 12.08
C ILE A 5 5.50 -2.52 11.54
N GLY A 6 4.77 -2.57 10.41
CA GLY A 6 4.38 -3.83 9.78
C GLY A 6 5.58 -4.61 9.24
N PHE A 7 6.56 -3.92 8.67
CA PHE A 7 7.78 -4.52 8.13
C PHE A 7 8.84 -4.83 9.19
N ALA A 8 8.64 -4.45 10.45
CA ALA A 8 9.62 -4.59 11.52
C ALA A 8 10.27 -5.98 11.61
N PRO A 9 9.55 -7.12 11.59
CA PRO A 9 10.19 -8.43 11.72
C PRO A 9 11.11 -8.77 10.54
N TRP A 10 10.76 -8.37 9.31
CA TRP A 10 11.65 -8.54 8.15
C TRP A 10 12.85 -7.62 8.17
N ILE A 11 12.67 -6.35 8.57
CA ILE A 11 13.79 -5.42 8.72
C ILE A 11 14.79 -5.95 9.74
N VAL A 12 14.30 -6.38 10.91
CA VAL A 12 15.14 -6.96 11.96
C VAL A 12 15.82 -8.24 11.46
N TYR A 13 15.08 -9.12 10.80
CA TYR A 13 15.64 -10.35 10.23
C TYR A 13 16.76 -10.07 9.22
N TRP A 14 16.55 -9.18 8.25
CA TRP A 14 17.54 -8.88 7.24
C TRP A 14 18.81 -8.24 7.80
N VAL A 15 18.69 -7.45 8.88
CA VAL A 15 19.86 -6.93 9.59
C VAL A 15 20.60 -8.06 10.32
N LEU A 16 19.89 -9.01 10.91
CA LEU A 16 20.50 -10.05 11.76
C LEU A 16 21.05 -11.25 10.98
N VAL A 17 20.38 -11.68 9.92
CA VAL A 17 20.67 -12.96 9.23
C VAL A 17 22.11 -13.07 8.69
N GLY A 18 22.74 -11.94 8.37
CA GLY A 18 24.14 -11.89 7.93
C GLY A 18 25.17 -11.55 9.03
N ASN A 19 24.72 -11.26 10.26
CA ASN A 19 25.56 -10.71 11.33
C ASN A 19 25.58 -11.57 12.61
N VAL A 20 24.58 -12.42 12.82
CA VAL A 20 24.45 -13.30 13.99
C VAL A 20 24.05 -14.72 13.55
N PRO A 21 24.10 -15.73 14.45
CA PRO A 21 23.62 -17.07 14.13
C PRO A 21 22.17 -17.08 13.61
N PHE A 22 21.88 -17.97 12.65
CA PHE A 22 20.59 -18.06 11.98
C PHE A 22 19.44 -18.31 12.94
N GLU A 23 19.65 -19.15 13.95
CA GLU A 23 18.69 -19.47 15.00
C GLU A 23 18.28 -18.20 15.75
N THR A 24 19.27 -17.39 16.15
CA THR A 24 19.04 -16.12 16.84
C THR A 24 18.31 -15.13 15.96
N ALA A 25 18.73 -14.97 14.70
CA ALA A 25 18.09 -14.03 13.77
C ALA A 25 16.61 -14.34 13.56
N VAL A 26 16.28 -15.61 13.33
CA VAL A 26 14.91 -16.06 13.09
C VAL A 26 14.05 -15.97 14.36
N LEU A 27 14.58 -16.36 15.52
CA LEU A 27 13.84 -16.28 16.79
C LEU A 27 13.54 -14.83 17.19
N VAL A 28 14.48 -13.90 17.00
CA VAL A 28 14.25 -12.48 17.26
C VAL A 28 13.20 -11.93 16.30
N ALA A 29 13.26 -12.27 15.01
CA ALA A 29 12.26 -11.86 14.04
C ALA A 29 10.86 -12.42 14.35
N LEU A 30 10.76 -13.68 14.78
CA LEU A 30 9.52 -14.29 15.24
C LEU A 30 8.97 -13.57 16.48
N ALA A 31 9.81 -13.26 17.46
CA ALA A 31 9.41 -12.52 18.65
C ALA A 31 8.86 -11.13 18.31
N VAL A 32 9.51 -10.42 17.38
CA VAL A 32 9.04 -9.12 16.87
C VAL A 32 7.70 -9.26 16.14
N ALA A 33 7.52 -10.30 15.32
CA ALA A 33 6.26 -10.55 14.62
C ALA A 33 5.10 -10.84 15.60
N VAL A 34 5.34 -11.68 16.61
CA VAL A 34 4.36 -12.01 17.65
C VAL A 34 4.02 -10.78 18.50
N ALA A 35 5.02 -9.99 18.89
CA ALA A 35 4.80 -8.75 19.62
C ALA A 35 3.98 -7.74 18.81
N GLY A 36 4.29 -7.57 17.51
CA GLY A 36 3.52 -6.72 16.60
C GLY A 36 2.05 -7.15 16.51
N LEU A 37 1.81 -8.46 16.32
CA LEU A 37 0.45 -9.01 16.27
C LEU A 37 -0.30 -8.84 17.61
N ALA A 38 0.37 -9.06 18.74
CA ALA A 38 -0.22 -8.90 20.07
C ALA A 38 -0.62 -7.44 20.35
N ILE A 39 0.26 -6.49 20.01
CA ILE A 39 -0.01 -5.05 20.16
C ILE A 39 -1.17 -4.62 19.25
N GLY A 40 -1.18 -5.06 17.98
CA GLY A 40 -2.26 -4.78 17.03
C GLY A 40 -3.61 -5.27 17.52
N ARG A 41 -3.67 -6.49 18.07
CA ARG A 41 -4.89 -7.03 18.69
C ARG A 41 -5.32 -6.27 19.93
N SER A 42 -4.39 -5.93 20.83
CA SER A 42 -4.72 -5.19 22.05
C SER A 42 -5.29 -3.80 21.77
N ARG A 43 -4.86 -3.17 20.67
CA ARG A 43 -5.32 -1.83 20.26
C ARG A 43 -6.53 -1.87 19.31
N ARG A 44 -7.10 -3.06 19.04
CA ARG A 44 -8.22 -3.28 18.08
C ARG A 44 -7.97 -2.63 16.72
N ILE A 45 -6.73 -2.64 16.26
CA ILE A 45 -6.36 -2.00 14.99
C ILE A 45 -6.89 -2.87 13.86
N PRO A 46 -7.70 -2.32 12.93
CA PRO A 46 -8.14 -3.03 11.74
C PRO A 46 -6.93 -3.37 10.85
N GLY A 47 -6.88 -4.59 10.29
CA GLY A 47 -5.86 -4.98 9.31
C GLY A 47 -4.73 -5.88 9.82
N ALA A 48 -5.03 -6.87 10.67
CA ALA A 48 -4.03 -7.83 11.18
C ALA A 48 -3.51 -8.85 10.12
N THR A 49 -3.87 -8.68 8.85
CA THR A 49 -3.61 -9.69 7.80
C THR A 49 -2.11 -9.83 7.55
N PHE A 50 -1.41 -8.70 7.49
CA PHE A 50 0.03 -8.65 7.25
C PHE A 50 0.84 -9.20 8.44
N GLU A 51 0.46 -8.86 9.68
CA GLU A 51 1.12 -9.36 10.89
C GLU A 51 0.93 -10.87 11.08
N ILE A 52 -0.26 -11.40 10.78
CA ILE A 52 -0.50 -12.86 10.79
C ILE A 52 0.42 -13.54 9.77
N GLY A 53 0.53 -12.97 8.57
CA GLY A 53 1.45 -13.44 7.54
C GLY A 53 2.92 -13.42 7.98
N ALA A 54 3.32 -12.39 8.71
CA ALA A 54 4.67 -12.27 9.28
C ALA A 54 4.94 -13.38 10.30
N VAL A 55 4.03 -13.57 11.26
CA VAL A 55 4.16 -14.64 12.26
C VAL A 55 4.22 -16.01 11.58
N ALA A 56 3.35 -16.27 10.61
CA ALA A 56 3.34 -17.54 9.87
C ALA A 56 4.67 -17.78 9.13
N THR A 57 5.20 -16.75 8.45
CA THR A 57 6.48 -16.81 7.74
C THR A 57 7.63 -17.13 8.68
N PHE A 58 7.78 -16.36 9.77
CA PHE A 58 8.89 -16.54 10.70
C PHE A 58 8.78 -17.81 11.53
N LEU A 59 7.55 -18.27 11.80
CA LEU A 59 7.34 -19.58 12.42
C LEU A 59 7.82 -20.71 11.49
N ALA A 60 7.47 -20.65 10.21
CA ALA A 60 7.94 -21.63 9.22
C ALA A 60 9.46 -21.60 9.06
N LEU A 61 10.07 -20.42 9.00
CA LEU A 61 11.54 -20.27 8.99
C LEU A 61 12.16 -20.82 10.27
N THR A 62 11.54 -20.62 11.44
CA THR A 62 12.05 -21.15 12.71
C THR A 62 12.11 -22.67 12.66
N ILE A 63 11.01 -23.31 12.25
CA ILE A 63 10.95 -24.77 12.11
C ILE A 63 12.02 -25.26 11.13
N LEU A 64 12.19 -24.55 10.01
CA LEU A 64 13.18 -24.91 9.01
C LEU A 64 14.61 -24.83 9.55
N THR A 65 14.96 -23.74 10.25
CA THR A 65 16.28 -23.53 10.87
C THR A 65 16.67 -24.67 11.81
N PHE A 66 15.72 -25.27 12.53
CA PHE A 66 16.00 -26.40 13.44
C PHE A 66 15.95 -27.78 12.76
N THR A 67 15.55 -27.87 11.49
CA THR A 67 15.37 -29.16 10.79
C THR A 67 16.35 -29.38 9.64
N VAL A 68 16.97 -28.33 9.12
CA VAL A 68 17.86 -28.39 7.95
C VAL A 68 19.33 -28.17 8.30
N SER A 69 20.23 -28.61 7.41
CA SER A 69 21.68 -28.41 7.54
C SER A 69 22.09 -26.94 7.41
N ARG A 70 23.23 -26.57 8.01
CA ARG A 70 23.80 -25.22 7.92
C ARG A 70 24.03 -24.75 6.48
N ASP A 71 24.58 -25.61 5.62
CA ASP A 71 24.81 -25.27 4.20
C ASP A 71 23.52 -24.90 3.46
N PHE A 72 22.41 -25.54 3.83
CA PHE A 72 21.10 -25.20 3.29
C PHE A 72 20.63 -23.84 3.79
N MET A 73 20.81 -23.55 5.09
CA MET A 73 20.46 -22.25 5.67
C MET A 73 21.25 -21.12 5.00
N GLU A 74 22.56 -21.27 4.85
CA GLU A 74 23.43 -20.27 4.24
C GLU A 74 23.01 -19.88 2.81
N ARG A 75 22.39 -20.82 2.09
CA ARG A 75 21.87 -20.63 0.73
C ARG A 75 20.45 -20.08 0.72
N TRP A 76 19.55 -20.70 1.47
CA TRP A 76 18.11 -20.56 1.24
C TRP A 76 17.38 -19.67 2.24
N LEU A 77 17.97 -19.32 3.38
CA LEU A 77 17.23 -18.61 4.43
C LEU A 77 16.80 -17.20 4.01
N GLN A 78 17.61 -16.49 3.23
CA GLN A 78 17.24 -15.18 2.70
C GLN A 78 16.21 -15.27 1.56
N PRO A 79 16.40 -16.13 0.53
CA PRO A 79 15.37 -16.37 -0.48
C PRO A 79 14.02 -16.76 0.11
N LEU A 80 14.00 -17.64 1.12
CA LEU A 80 12.76 -18.10 1.74
C LEU A 80 12.06 -16.99 2.54
N SER A 81 12.81 -16.09 3.18
CA SER A 81 12.23 -14.90 3.81
C SER A 81 11.62 -13.93 2.78
N ASN A 82 12.27 -13.76 1.63
CA ASN A 82 11.76 -12.97 0.51
C ASN A 82 10.50 -13.60 -0.11
N VAL A 83 10.47 -14.93 -0.26
CA VAL A 83 9.26 -15.67 -0.66
C VAL A 83 8.13 -15.41 0.32
N GLY A 84 8.42 -15.49 1.63
CA GLY A 84 7.44 -15.24 2.68
C GLY A 84 6.78 -13.87 2.56
N ILE A 85 7.56 -12.79 2.47
CA ILE A 85 7.00 -11.44 2.35
C ILE A 85 6.24 -11.24 1.04
N PHE A 86 6.74 -11.81 -0.06
CA PHE A 86 6.07 -11.79 -1.36
C PHE A 86 4.70 -12.46 -1.29
N LEU A 87 4.62 -13.67 -0.72
CA LEU A 87 3.37 -14.42 -0.59
C LEU A 87 2.39 -13.70 0.33
N VAL A 88 2.83 -13.14 1.46
CA VAL A 88 1.96 -12.37 2.35
C VAL A 88 1.37 -11.16 1.62
N ALA A 89 2.18 -10.40 0.90
CA ALA A 89 1.71 -9.24 0.14
C ALA A 89 0.76 -9.64 -1.00
N LEU A 90 1.10 -10.70 -1.75
CA LEU A 90 0.31 -11.19 -2.87
C LEU A 90 -1.04 -11.76 -2.41
N VAL A 91 -1.05 -12.60 -1.38
CA VAL A 91 -2.28 -13.18 -0.83
C VAL A 91 -3.18 -12.08 -0.26
N GLY A 92 -2.61 -11.11 0.47
CA GLY A 92 -3.38 -9.95 0.95
C GLY A 92 -4.06 -9.21 -0.20
N LEU A 93 -3.31 -8.95 -1.28
CA LEU A 93 -3.86 -8.32 -2.48
C LEU A 93 -4.98 -9.15 -3.13
N LEU A 94 -4.79 -10.46 -3.29
CA LEU A 94 -5.76 -11.36 -3.93
C LEU A 94 -7.05 -11.55 -3.12
N VAL A 95 -6.97 -11.47 -1.79
CA VAL A 95 -8.13 -11.52 -0.88
C VAL A 95 -8.82 -10.15 -0.76
N GLY A 96 -8.38 -9.14 -1.53
CA GLY A 96 -8.97 -7.80 -1.53
C GLY A 96 -8.57 -6.96 -0.32
N ARG A 97 -7.49 -7.34 0.38
CA ARG A 97 -6.90 -6.63 1.52
C ARG A 97 -5.48 -6.17 1.20
N PRO A 98 -5.31 -5.19 0.29
CA PRO A 98 -4.01 -4.65 -0.03
C PRO A 98 -3.35 -4.04 1.21
N PHE A 99 -2.18 -4.54 1.60
CA PHE A 99 -1.52 -4.13 2.84
C PHE A 99 -1.23 -2.62 2.89
N VAL A 100 -0.91 -1.98 1.75
CA VAL A 100 -0.68 -0.52 1.70
C VAL A 100 -1.95 0.23 2.12
N ARG A 101 -3.13 -0.28 1.76
CA ARG A 101 -4.41 0.31 2.19
C ARG A 101 -4.62 0.14 3.68
N GLU A 102 -4.33 -1.03 4.25
CA GLU A 102 -4.44 -1.28 5.70
C GLU A 102 -3.58 -0.28 6.49
N PHE A 103 -2.34 -0.02 6.07
CA PHE A 103 -1.47 0.97 6.73
C PHE A 103 -1.88 2.42 6.45
N ALA A 104 -2.22 2.75 5.20
CA ALA A 104 -2.55 4.12 4.82
C ALA A 104 -3.90 4.59 5.39
N ALA A 105 -4.85 3.67 5.61
CA ALA A 105 -6.16 3.98 6.15
C ALA A 105 -6.14 4.25 7.66
N ALA A 106 -5.15 3.73 8.39
CA ALA A 106 -5.13 3.76 9.85
C ALA A 106 -5.17 5.18 10.47
N ASP A 107 -4.69 6.19 9.74
CA ASP A 107 -4.62 7.58 10.22
C ASP A 107 -5.44 8.54 9.32
N GLN A 108 -6.37 8.04 8.50
CA GLN A 108 -7.15 8.83 7.54
C GLN A 108 -8.65 8.80 7.85
N PRO A 109 -9.40 9.89 7.57
CA PRO A 109 -10.86 9.90 7.68
C PRO A 109 -11.51 8.89 6.73
N ASP A 110 -12.66 8.31 7.13
CA ASP A 110 -13.40 7.33 6.32
C ASP A 110 -13.76 7.87 4.92
N GLU A 111 -14.11 9.15 4.83
CA GLU A 111 -14.37 9.87 3.58
C GLU A 111 -13.20 9.78 2.58
N VAL A 112 -11.97 9.83 3.07
CA VAL A 112 -10.75 9.70 2.26
C VAL A 112 -10.52 8.24 1.90
N VAL A 113 -10.68 7.33 2.87
CA VAL A 113 -10.44 5.88 2.72
C VAL A 113 -11.40 5.23 1.73
N ASP A 114 -12.63 5.72 1.67
CA ASP A 114 -13.68 5.23 0.77
C ASP A 114 -13.61 5.84 -0.63
N SER A 115 -12.84 6.92 -0.81
CA SER A 115 -12.67 7.55 -2.12
C SER A 115 -12.05 6.59 -3.16
N ALA A 116 -12.57 6.61 -4.38
CA ALA A 116 -12.06 5.79 -5.48
C ALA A 116 -10.58 6.11 -5.82
N ILE A 117 -10.15 7.36 -5.59
CA ILE A 117 -8.77 7.79 -5.79
C ILE A 117 -7.85 7.11 -4.77
N PHE A 118 -8.22 7.11 -3.49
CA PHE A 118 -7.43 6.45 -2.44
C PHE A 118 -7.34 4.94 -2.69
N GLN A 119 -8.45 4.29 -3.05
CA GLN A 119 -8.46 2.88 -3.41
C GLN A 119 -7.53 2.59 -4.60
N ARG A 120 -7.57 3.42 -5.65
CA ARG A 120 -6.69 3.27 -6.82
C ARG A 120 -5.22 3.45 -6.46
N ILE A 121 -4.87 4.50 -5.69
CA ILE A 121 -3.48 4.78 -5.30
C ILE A 121 -2.93 3.62 -4.47
N THR A 122 -3.66 3.21 -3.43
CA THR A 122 -3.22 2.12 -2.54
C THR A 122 -3.11 0.78 -3.27
N LEU A 123 -3.99 0.50 -4.25
CA LEU A 123 -3.89 -0.66 -5.11
C LEU A 123 -2.62 -0.65 -5.98
N VAL A 124 -2.35 0.47 -6.67
CA VAL A 124 -1.17 0.60 -7.54
C VAL A 124 0.12 0.48 -6.72
N LEU A 125 0.17 1.14 -5.56
CA LEU A 125 1.31 1.02 -4.65
C LEU A 125 1.49 -0.42 -4.16
N THR A 126 0.41 -1.13 -3.84
CA THR A 126 0.50 -2.53 -3.43
C THR A 126 1.09 -3.39 -4.55
N TRP A 127 0.67 -3.20 -5.80
CA TRP A 127 1.24 -3.90 -6.95
C TRP A 127 2.75 -3.62 -7.14
N ILE A 128 3.18 -2.38 -6.93
CA ILE A 128 4.60 -2.01 -6.98
C ILE A 128 5.40 -2.77 -5.93
N TRP A 129 4.89 -2.85 -4.71
CA TRP A 129 5.52 -3.61 -3.63
C TRP A 129 5.55 -5.11 -3.92
N VAL A 130 4.44 -5.68 -4.42
CA VAL A 130 4.38 -7.09 -4.85
C VAL A 130 5.41 -7.38 -5.93
N ALA A 131 5.56 -6.49 -6.93
CA ALA A 131 6.57 -6.62 -7.98
C ALA A 131 7.99 -6.51 -7.43
N ALA A 132 8.23 -5.61 -6.48
CA ALA A 132 9.52 -5.48 -5.80
C ALA A 132 9.87 -6.75 -5.02
N PHE A 133 8.94 -7.30 -4.22
CA PHE A 133 9.17 -8.55 -3.48
C PHE A 133 9.34 -9.75 -4.40
N ALA A 134 8.64 -9.79 -5.54
CA ALA A 134 8.87 -10.80 -6.57
C ALA A 134 10.29 -10.68 -7.14
N GLY A 135 10.74 -9.47 -7.48
CA GLY A 135 12.10 -9.19 -7.94
C GLY A 135 13.17 -9.60 -6.93
N MET A 136 12.97 -9.28 -5.65
CA MET A 136 13.83 -9.70 -4.54
C MET A 136 13.90 -11.23 -4.43
N THR A 137 12.75 -11.90 -4.52
CA THR A 137 12.65 -13.36 -4.44
C THR A 137 13.39 -14.04 -5.59
N VAL A 138 13.10 -13.62 -6.82
CA VAL A 138 13.74 -14.18 -8.02
C VAL A 138 15.24 -13.93 -8.00
N SER A 139 15.68 -12.71 -7.67
CA SER A 139 17.11 -12.40 -7.65
C SER A 139 17.83 -13.22 -6.58
N SER A 140 17.31 -13.26 -5.35
CA SER A 140 17.96 -14.00 -4.26
C SER A 140 17.94 -15.52 -4.45
N ALA A 141 17.02 -16.07 -5.26
CA ALA A 141 16.99 -17.49 -5.59
C ALA A 141 18.06 -17.90 -6.63
N ILE A 142 18.70 -16.97 -7.34
CA ILE A 142 19.70 -17.27 -8.38
C ILE A 142 20.98 -17.89 -7.80
N PRO A 143 21.65 -17.32 -6.77
CA PRO A 143 22.88 -17.89 -6.22
C PRO A 143 22.73 -19.34 -5.73
N PRO A 144 21.69 -19.73 -4.95
CA PRO A 144 21.51 -21.11 -4.51
C PRO A 144 21.39 -22.15 -5.65
N ILE A 145 20.89 -21.72 -6.81
CA ILE A 145 20.62 -22.59 -7.97
C ILE A 145 21.85 -22.70 -8.87
N VAL A 146 22.54 -21.58 -9.09
CA VAL A 146 23.66 -21.49 -10.06
C VAL A 146 25.01 -21.78 -9.39
N GLN A 147 25.16 -21.42 -8.11
CA GLN A 147 26.40 -21.51 -7.38
C GLN A 147 26.23 -22.46 -6.17
N GLY A 148 26.77 -23.67 -6.32
CA GLY A 148 26.62 -24.74 -5.34
C GLY A 148 27.32 -24.50 -4.00
N ASP A 149 28.11 -23.44 -3.84
CA ASP A 149 28.73 -23.00 -2.58
C ASP A 149 28.29 -21.59 -2.17
N ALA A 150 27.19 -21.08 -2.76
CA ALA A 150 26.69 -19.75 -2.45
C ALA A 150 26.37 -19.62 -0.95
N THR A 151 26.77 -18.51 -0.36
CA THR A 151 26.44 -18.19 1.03
C THR A 151 26.09 -16.72 1.15
N ILE A 152 25.10 -16.43 1.99
CA ILE A 152 24.68 -15.06 2.32
C ILE A 152 25.81 -14.21 2.91
N LEU A 153 26.82 -14.87 3.50
CA LEU A 153 27.98 -14.25 4.14
C LEU A 153 29.11 -13.93 3.15
N ASP A 154 28.99 -14.35 1.90
CA ASP A 154 30.03 -14.15 0.89
C ASP A 154 30.01 -12.72 0.33
N THR A 155 31.09 -12.01 0.62
CA THR A 155 31.34 -10.63 0.19
C THR A 155 32.35 -10.54 -0.97
N LYS A 156 32.94 -11.66 -1.38
CA LYS A 156 34.01 -11.69 -2.39
C LYS A 156 33.48 -12.08 -3.76
N THR A 157 32.46 -12.93 -3.83
CA THR A 157 31.87 -13.33 -5.11
C THR A 157 30.80 -12.33 -5.56
N PRO A 158 30.96 -11.67 -6.73
CA PRO A 158 29.98 -10.72 -7.25
C PRO A 158 28.56 -11.26 -7.33
N LEU A 159 28.42 -12.53 -7.73
CA LEU A 159 27.12 -13.17 -7.86
C LEU A 159 26.40 -13.26 -6.50
N SER A 160 27.09 -13.66 -5.43
CA SER A 160 26.51 -13.75 -4.08
C SER A 160 26.02 -12.38 -3.59
N PHE A 161 26.91 -11.39 -3.46
CA PHE A 161 26.50 -10.12 -2.84
C PHE A 161 25.55 -9.28 -3.70
N LEU A 162 25.63 -9.36 -5.05
CA LEU A 162 24.71 -8.62 -5.91
C LEU A 162 23.28 -9.17 -5.79
N PHE A 163 23.12 -10.48 -5.86
CA PHE A 163 21.79 -11.11 -5.93
C PHE A 163 21.14 -11.33 -4.56
N TYR A 164 21.94 -11.50 -3.49
CA TYR A 164 21.43 -11.52 -2.12
C TYR A 164 21.19 -10.11 -1.56
N TRP A 165 22.04 -9.13 -1.86
CA TRP A 165 21.97 -7.83 -1.18
C TRP A 165 21.66 -6.68 -2.14
N VAL A 166 22.52 -6.39 -3.11
CA VAL A 166 22.40 -5.14 -3.89
C VAL A 166 21.08 -5.07 -4.65
N ILE A 167 20.71 -6.11 -5.41
CA ILE A 167 19.49 -6.13 -6.21
C ILE A 167 18.24 -6.13 -5.32
N PRO A 168 18.09 -7.01 -4.30
CA PRO A 168 16.92 -6.99 -3.44
C PRO A 168 16.68 -5.64 -2.75
N PHE A 169 17.72 -5.06 -2.17
CA PHE A 169 17.59 -3.77 -1.47
C PHE A 169 17.40 -2.60 -2.42
N SER A 170 17.89 -2.69 -3.66
CA SER A 170 17.58 -1.71 -4.71
C SER A 170 16.08 -1.72 -5.07
N PHE A 171 15.47 -2.91 -5.20
CA PHE A 171 14.01 -3.01 -5.40
C PHE A 171 13.23 -2.38 -4.24
N MET A 172 13.64 -2.63 -3.01
CA MET A 172 13.01 -2.04 -1.82
C MET A 172 13.15 -0.50 -1.81
N GLY A 173 14.34 0.02 -2.14
CA GLY A 173 14.57 1.46 -2.26
C GLY A 173 13.73 2.11 -3.36
N LEU A 174 13.63 1.48 -4.53
CA LEU A 174 12.80 1.95 -5.63
C LEU A 174 11.31 1.92 -5.28
N ALA A 175 10.82 0.88 -4.62
CA ALA A 175 9.43 0.80 -4.16
C ALA A 175 9.10 1.87 -3.11
N ALA A 176 10.03 2.15 -2.19
CA ALA A 176 9.89 3.23 -1.22
C ALA A 176 9.85 4.62 -1.90
N LEU A 177 10.74 4.87 -2.87
CA LEU A 177 10.72 6.11 -3.67
C LEU A 177 9.43 6.25 -4.47
N ALA A 178 8.96 5.18 -5.10
CA ALA A 178 7.69 5.16 -5.82
C ALA A 178 6.51 5.50 -4.90
N THR A 179 6.49 4.94 -3.68
CA THR A 179 5.48 5.24 -2.65
C THR A 179 5.45 6.73 -2.29
N ARG A 180 6.60 7.41 -2.30
CA ARG A 180 6.69 8.85 -2.03
C ARG A 180 6.30 9.72 -3.22
N LEU A 181 6.65 9.32 -4.45
CA LEU A 181 6.54 10.18 -5.64
C LEU A 181 5.23 10.00 -6.42
N LEU A 182 4.64 8.80 -6.40
CA LEU A 182 3.48 8.48 -7.23
C LEU A 182 2.16 9.09 -6.76
N PRO A 183 1.82 9.13 -5.45
CA PRO A 183 0.53 9.68 -5.01
C PRO A 183 0.31 11.11 -5.52
N GLY A 184 1.33 11.97 -5.44
CA GLY A 184 1.26 13.35 -5.92
C GLY A 184 1.04 13.50 -7.43
N ARG A 185 1.36 12.47 -8.23
CA ARG A 185 1.09 12.44 -9.69
C ARG A 185 -0.26 11.81 -10.04
N MET A 186 -0.86 11.05 -9.13
CA MET A 186 -2.12 10.35 -9.34
C MET A 186 -3.33 11.15 -8.85
N VAL A 187 -3.12 12.20 -8.06
CA VAL A 187 -4.18 13.18 -7.75
C VAL A 187 -4.57 13.87 -9.05
N PRO A 188 -5.87 13.89 -9.41
CA PRO A 188 -6.34 14.57 -10.61
C PRO A 188 -5.85 16.02 -10.63
N GLY A 189 -5.24 16.44 -11.73
CA GLY A 189 -4.79 17.81 -11.91
C GLY A 189 -5.95 18.80 -11.80
N ASP A 190 -5.65 20.05 -11.47
CA ASP A 190 -6.63 21.13 -11.31
C ASP A 190 -7.65 21.18 -12.49
N ASP A 191 -7.22 20.93 -13.72
CA ASP A 191 -8.09 20.97 -14.93
C ASP A 191 -8.90 19.70 -15.23
N THR A 192 -8.89 18.69 -14.36
CA THR A 192 -9.70 17.48 -14.57
C THR A 192 -11.17 17.73 -14.26
N VAL A 193 -12.05 17.28 -15.15
CA VAL A 193 -13.51 17.36 -14.94
C VAL A 193 -13.88 16.44 -13.78
N ARG A 194 -14.38 17.02 -12.70
CA ARG A 194 -14.93 16.32 -11.53
C ARG A 194 -16.43 16.21 -11.68
N GLU A 195 -16.97 15.04 -11.37
CA GLU A 195 -18.42 14.81 -11.32
C GLU A 195 -18.87 14.89 -9.86
N THR A 196 -19.96 15.61 -9.62
CA THR A 196 -20.64 15.70 -8.32
C THR A 196 -22.15 15.71 -8.54
N SER A 197 -22.92 15.65 -7.46
CA SER A 197 -24.38 15.80 -7.51
C SER A 197 -24.83 16.72 -6.39
N PHE A 198 -25.75 17.63 -6.69
CA PHE A 198 -26.31 18.54 -5.70
C PHE A 198 -27.83 18.40 -5.66
N VAL A 199 -28.44 18.74 -4.53
CA VAL A 199 -29.90 18.69 -4.34
C VAL A 199 -30.48 20.07 -4.58
N ALA A 200 -31.52 20.14 -5.41
CA ALA A 200 -32.28 21.36 -5.66
C ALA A 200 -33.79 21.04 -5.74
N TYR A 201 -34.63 22.06 -5.58
CA TYR A 201 -36.07 21.91 -5.76
C TYR A 201 -36.40 21.54 -7.20
N SER A 202 -37.47 20.75 -7.38
CA SER A 202 -37.93 20.29 -8.70
C SER A 202 -38.33 21.43 -9.64
N GLU A 203 -38.73 22.57 -9.08
CA GLU A 203 -39.18 23.78 -9.79
C GLU A 203 -38.06 24.82 -9.99
N ALA A 204 -36.83 24.52 -9.56
CA ALA A 204 -35.73 25.46 -9.63
C ALA A 204 -35.45 25.89 -11.08
N ALA A 205 -35.28 27.20 -11.28
CA ALA A 205 -34.94 27.74 -12.59
C ALA A 205 -33.51 27.35 -12.99
N ILE A 206 -33.20 27.41 -14.30
CA ILE A 206 -31.87 27.06 -14.82
C ILE A 206 -30.78 27.89 -14.12
N ASP A 207 -30.98 29.20 -13.94
CA ASP A 207 -30.00 30.07 -13.28
C ASP A 207 -29.79 29.70 -11.80
N GLU A 208 -30.86 29.29 -11.11
CA GLU A 208 -30.78 28.82 -9.73
C GLU A 208 -30.03 27.49 -9.62
N LEU A 209 -30.26 26.58 -10.57
CA LEU A 209 -29.51 25.32 -10.65
C LEU A 209 -28.02 25.57 -10.87
N TYR A 210 -27.65 26.49 -11.76
CA TYR A 210 -26.24 26.85 -11.99
C TYR A 210 -25.62 27.54 -10.77
N TYR A 211 -26.36 28.41 -10.08
CA TYR A 211 -25.91 29.04 -8.85
C TYR A 211 -25.65 28.00 -7.74
N LEU A 212 -26.62 27.11 -7.49
CA LEU A 212 -26.50 26.06 -6.49
C LEU A 212 -25.39 25.06 -6.82
N ALA A 213 -25.24 24.69 -8.09
CA ALA A 213 -24.15 23.84 -8.56
C ALA A 213 -22.78 24.49 -8.31
N THR A 214 -22.66 25.80 -8.54
CA THR A 214 -21.42 26.55 -8.35
C THR A 214 -21.07 26.70 -6.88
N GLU A 215 -22.05 27.04 -6.03
CA GLU A 215 -21.87 27.10 -4.57
C GLU A 215 -21.47 25.73 -4.00
N HIS A 216 -22.14 24.67 -4.44
CA HIS A 216 -21.82 23.31 -4.02
C HIS A 216 -20.40 22.91 -4.42
N ALA A 217 -20.04 23.14 -5.69
CA ALA A 217 -18.70 22.88 -6.20
C ALA A 217 -17.64 23.68 -5.44
N ASN A 218 -17.84 24.98 -5.20
CA ASN A 218 -16.91 25.82 -4.45
C ASN A 218 -16.67 25.34 -3.01
N ARG A 219 -17.68 24.74 -2.37
CA ARG A 219 -17.53 24.12 -1.04
C ARG A 219 -16.69 22.84 -1.10
N GLU A 220 -16.83 22.04 -2.15
CA GLU A 220 -16.04 20.82 -2.33
C GLU A 220 -14.56 21.09 -2.65
N VAL A 221 -14.23 22.20 -3.33
CA VAL A 221 -12.83 22.46 -3.75
C VAL A 221 -11.91 22.83 -2.58
N GLY A 222 -12.46 23.40 -1.50
CA GLY A 222 -11.70 23.81 -0.33
C GLY A 222 -10.95 25.15 -0.46
N PRO A 223 -10.29 25.62 0.62
CA PRO A 223 -9.68 26.94 0.69
C PRO A 223 -8.50 27.13 -0.30
N GLY A 224 -8.46 28.30 -0.95
CA GLY A 224 -7.39 28.69 -1.89
C GLY A 224 -7.64 28.30 -3.36
N LYS A 225 -8.72 27.57 -3.64
CA LYS A 225 -9.12 27.15 -4.99
C LYS A 225 -10.56 27.58 -5.27
N GLU A 226 -10.94 27.60 -6.55
CA GLU A 226 -12.30 27.89 -7.01
C GLU A 226 -12.73 26.90 -8.09
N ALA A 227 -14.02 26.58 -8.12
CA ALA A 227 -14.62 25.81 -9.19
C ALA A 227 -14.84 26.69 -10.43
N TYR A 228 -14.54 26.16 -11.61
CA TYR A 228 -14.76 26.82 -12.90
C TYR A 228 -15.28 25.80 -13.93
N ASP A 229 -15.82 26.27 -15.07
CA ASP A 229 -16.44 25.42 -16.11
C ASP A 229 -17.51 24.48 -15.50
N VAL A 230 -18.33 25.01 -14.58
CA VAL A 230 -19.43 24.29 -13.93
C VAL A 230 -20.53 24.03 -14.95
N ARG A 231 -20.99 22.78 -15.06
CA ARG A 231 -22.08 22.36 -15.94
C ARG A 231 -23.07 21.51 -15.18
N VAL A 232 -24.35 21.79 -15.36
CA VAL A 232 -25.45 21.00 -14.77
C VAL A 232 -25.95 20.01 -15.81
N GLY A 233 -26.11 18.75 -15.43
CA GLY A 233 -26.65 17.72 -16.32
C GLY A 233 -28.15 17.88 -16.54
N GLY A 234 -28.64 17.37 -17.68
CA GLY A 234 -29.98 17.70 -18.17
C GLY A 234 -31.16 17.08 -17.41
N MET A 235 -30.94 16.12 -16.50
CA MET A 235 -32.01 15.41 -15.80
C MET A 235 -31.70 15.21 -14.32
N GLY A 236 -32.55 15.78 -13.45
CA GLY A 236 -32.54 15.53 -12.01
C GLY A 236 -33.30 14.26 -11.64
N ILE A 237 -32.73 13.47 -10.73
CA ILE A 237 -33.33 12.22 -10.21
C ILE A 237 -34.09 12.55 -8.92
N PRO A 238 -35.38 12.19 -8.78
CA PRO A 238 -36.14 12.45 -7.56
C PRO A 238 -35.58 11.67 -6.37
N LEU A 239 -35.70 12.24 -5.17
CA LEU A 239 -35.25 11.61 -3.94
C LEU A 239 -36.32 10.64 -3.43
N THR A 240 -35.89 9.51 -2.87
CA THR A 240 -36.82 8.49 -2.34
C THR A 240 -37.67 9.08 -1.21
N GLY A 241 -38.98 9.24 -1.45
CA GLY A 241 -39.93 9.77 -0.47
C GLY A 241 -40.05 11.30 -0.42
N ASP A 242 -39.38 12.03 -1.31
CA ASP A 242 -39.52 13.49 -1.46
C ASP A 242 -39.53 13.88 -2.96
N ASP A 243 -40.73 14.12 -3.49
CA ASP A 243 -40.93 14.52 -4.88
C ASP A 243 -40.66 16.01 -5.13
N THR A 244 -40.50 16.81 -4.06
CA THR A 244 -40.26 18.25 -4.17
C THR A 244 -38.80 18.59 -4.48
N ARG A 245 -37.90 17.62 -4.34
CA ARG A 245 -36.45 17.78 -4.53
C ARG A 245 -35.87 16.71 -5.44
N LYS A 246 -34.88 17.12 -6.22
CA LYS A 246 -34.17 16.24 -7.15
C LYS A 246 -32.66 16.37 -6.93
N SER A 247 -31.94 15.26 -7.06
CA SER A 247 -30.48 15.26 -7.18
C SER A 247 -30.11 15.53 -8.64
N TRP A 248 -29.38 16.59 -8.88
CA TRP A 248 -28.90 16.98 -10.20
C TRP A 248 -27.43 16.61 -10.35
N PRO A 249 -27.05 15.86 -11.40
CA PRO A 249 -25.64 15.64 -11.71
C PRO A 249 -25.01 16.97 -12.15
N SER A 250 -23.77 17.20 -11.76
CA SER A 250 -22.99 18.40 -12.06
C SER A 250 -21.55 18.02 -12.35
N THR A 251 -20.89 18.76 -13.24
CA THR A 251 -19.47 18.62 -13.48
C THR A 251 -18.77 19.95 -13.33
N TYR A 252 -17.54 19.96 -12.79
CA TYR A 252 -16.76 21.18 -12.64
C TYR A 252 -15.25 20.90 -12.77
N LYS A 253 -14.47 21.95 -13.02
CA LYS A 253 -13.00 21.93 -12.96
C LYS A 253 -12.52 22.83 -11.82
N VAL A 254 -11.26 22.69 -11.45
CA VAL A 254 -10.69 23.37 -10.29
C VAL A 254 -9.53 24.26 -10.72
N ARG A 255 -9.47 25.50 -10.24
CA ARG A 255 -8.28 26.34 -10.44
C ARG A 255 -7.90 27.07 -9.17
N ASN A 256 -6.67 27.57 -9.12
CA ASN A 256 -6.22 28.41 -8.02
C ASN A 256 -6.93 29.77 -8.08
N ARG A 257 -7.41 30.25 -6.93
CA ARG A 257 -8.14 31.50 -6.83
C ARG A 257 -7.18 32.67 -7.02
N GLY A 258 -7.29 33.40 -8.14
CA GLY A 258 -6.50 34.61 -8.42
C GLY A 258 -5.46 34.54 -9.53
N ARG A 259 -5.57 33.59 -10.47
CA ARG A 259 -4.88 33.65 -11.77
C ARG A 259 -5.85 33.89 -12.91
#